data_AF-A0A5J5LPD7-F1
#
_entry.id   AF-A0A5J5LPD7-F1
#
_cell.length_a   1.000
_cell.length_b   1.000
_cell.length_c   1.000
_cell.angle_alpha   90.00
_cell.angle_beta   90.00
_cell.angle_gamma   90.00
#
_symmetry.space_group_name_H-M   'P 1'
#
loop_
_entity.id
_entity.type
_entity.pdbx_description
1 polymer ?
#
loop_
_entity_poly.entity_id
_entity_poly.type
_entity_poly.pdbx_seq_one_letter_code
_entity_poly.pdbx_strand_id
1 'polypeptide(L)' 'MSPGLKPYWDQVFLDCYATALKSLRDNPDYQSFNFPDDCPFPQEINQILQKKVWR' A
#
# COMPACT_ATOMS: atom_id res chain seq x y z
N MET A 1 1.86 18.05 14.93
CA MET A 1 1.74 16.77 14.18
C MET A 1 0.31 16.28 14.38
N SER A 2 -0.41 15.97 13.31
CA SER A 2 -1.82 15.56 13.43
C SER A 2 -1.89 14.23 14.21
N PRO A 3 -2.54 14.16 15.38
CA PRO A 3 -2.44 13.00 16.29
C PRO A 3 -3.04 11.70 15.74
N GLY A 4 -3.76 11.74 14.61
CA GLY A 4 -4.54 10.60 14.09
C GLY A 4 -4.02 9.94 12.82
N LEU A 5 -2.97 10.45 12.19
CA LEU A 5 -2.57 9.95 10.85
C LEU A 5 -1.89 8.58 10.90
N LYS A 6 -1.12 8.28 11.96
CA LYS A 6 -0.41 7.00 12.08
C LYS A 6 -1.36 5.81 12.22
N PRO A 7 -2.27 5.78 13.22
CA PRO A 7 -3.20 4.66 13.37
C PRO A 7 -4.11 4.49 12.16
N TYR A 8 -4.58 5.62 11.60
CA TYR A 8 -5.40 5.62 10.40
C TYR A 8 -4.68 5.00 9.22
N TRP A 9 -3.42 5.36 8.99
CA TRP A 9 -2.66 4.80 7.88
C TRP A 9 -2.31 3.33 8.10
N ASP A 10 -1.86 2.93 9.29
CA ASP A 10 -1.46 1.54 9.55
C ASP A 10 -2.62 0.56 9.25
N GLN A 11 -3.87 0.97 9.52
CA GLN A 11 -5.06 0.17 9.21
C GLN A 11 -5.54 0.38 7.77
N VAL A 12 -5.79 1.64 7.37
CA VAL A 12 -6.45 1.93 6.08
C VAL A 12 -5.57 1.63 4.89
N PHE A 13 -4.24 1.82 5.01
CA PHE A 13 -3.34 1.55 3.90
C PHE A 13 -3.35 0.07 3.51
N LEU A 14 -3.28 -0.82 4.49
CA LEU A 14 -3.27 -2.27 4.24
C LEU A 14 -4.60 -2.73 3.64
N ASP A 15 -5.73 -2.22 4.16
CA ASP A 15 -7.05 -2.53 3.64
C ASP A 15 -7.22 -2.04 2.19
N CYS A 16 -6.74 -0.83 1.89
CA CYS A 16 -6.73 -0.27 0.54
C CYS A 16 -5.86 -1.10 -0.42
N TYR A 17 -4.65 -1.50 0.02
CA TYR A 17 -3.76 -2.33 -0.78
C TYR A 17 -4.38 -3.69 -1.10
N ALA A 18 -4.93 -4.37 -0.09
CA ALA A 18 -5.58 -5.67 -0.27
C ALA A 18 -6.76 -5.58 -1.24
N THR A 19 -7.56 -4.51 -1.15
CA THR A 19 -8.68 -4.26 -2.05
C THR A 19 -8.21 -4.05 -3.49
N ALA A 20 -7.20 -3.20 -3.70
CA ALA A 20 -6.64 -2.94 -5.03
C ALA A 20 -6.01 -4.20 -5.64
N LEU A 21 -5.24 -4.96 -4.85
CA LEU A 21 -4.63 -6.22 -5.27
C LEU A 21 -5.68 -7.23 -5.73
N LYS A 22 -6.78 -7.35 -4.97
CA LYS A 22 -7.91 -8.20 -5.36
C LYS A 22 -8.53 -7.76 -6.70
N SER A 23 -8.82 -6.46 -6.85
CA SER A 23 -9.39 -5.94 -8.11
C SER A 23 -8.49 -6.18 -9.32
N LEU A 24 -7.17 -6.11 -9.15
CA LEU A 24 -6.22 -6.40 -10.23
C LEU A 24 -6.16 -7.89 -10.55
N ARG A 25 -6.17 -8.76 -9.53
CA ARG A 25 -6.19 -10.23 -9.72
C ARG A 25 -7.47 -10.72 -10.40
N ASP A 26 -8.60 -10.08 -10.09
CA ASP A 26 -9.89 -10.39 -10.70
C ASP A 26 -10.02 -9.87 -12.15
N ASN A 27 -9.13 -8.95 -12.57
CA ASN A 27 -9.17 -8.36 -13.91
C ASN A 27 -8.38 -9.23 -14.92
N PRO A 28 -9.02 -9.74 -16.00
CA PRO A 28 -8.36 -10.51 -17.05
C PRO A 28 -7.16 -9.82 -17.70
N ASP A 29 -7.21 -8.49 -17.84
CA ASP A 29 -6.15 -7.69 -18.46
C ASP A 29 -4.83 -7.75 -17.66
N TYR A 30 -4.92 -8.10 -16.38
CA TYR A 30 -3.78 -8.11 -15.45
C TYR A 30 -3.34 -9.51 -15.02
N GLN A 31 -3.95 -10.58 -15.57
CA GLN A 31 -3.59 -11.97 -15.21
C GLN A 31 -2.17 -12.37 -15.62
N SER A 32 -1.55 -11.66 -16.57
CA SER A 32 -0.16 -11.89 -16.99
C SER A 32 0.88 -11.33 -16.00
N PHE A 33 0.45 -10.53 -15.02
CA PHE A 33 1.34 -9.93 -14.03
C PHE A 33 1.35 -10.76 -12.74
N ASN A 34 2.55 -11.03 -12.23
CA ASN A 34 2.74 -11.67 -10.94
C ASN A 34 2.73 -10.61 -9.84
N PHE A 35 1.58 -10.42 -9.19
CA PHE A 35 1.48 -9.55 -8.03
C PHE A 35 1.89 -10.28 -6.75
N PRO A 36 2.67 -9.64 -5.86
CA PRO A 36 3.07 -10.24 -4.60
C PRO A 36 1.85 -10.51 -3.71
N ASP A 37 1.92 -11.59 -2.93
CA ASP A 37 0.88 -11.92 -1.95
C ASP A 37 0.92 -10.99 -0.73
N ASP A 38 2.12 -10.54 -0.37
CA ASP A 38 2.35 -9.59 0.72
C ASP A 38 2.59 -8.18 0.19
N CYS A 39 2.16 -7.18 0.95
CA CYS A 39 2.41 -5.78 0.64
C CYS A 39 3.92 -5.49 0.66
N PRO A 40 4.54 -5.09 -0.47
CA PRO A 40 5.99 -4.88 -0.54
C PRO A 40 6.42 -3.54 0.08
N PHE A 41 5.46 -2.70 0.50
CA PHE A 41 5.74 -1.39 1.03
C PHE A 41 6.01 -1.47 2.54
N PRO A 42 7.04 -0.76 3.03
CA PRO A 42 7.30 -0.71 4.47
C PRO A 42 6.10 -0.08 5.19
N GLN A 43 5.60 -0.76 6.21
CA GLN A 43 4.49 -0.26 7.05
C GLN A 43 4.89 0.98 7.87
N GLU A 44 6.19 1.25 7.98
CA GLU A 44 6.71 2.42 8.68
C GLU A 44 6.52 3.68 7.81
N ILE A 45 5.32 4.26 7.85
CA ILE A 45 4.95 5.55 7.23
C ILE A 45 6.01 6.62 7.45
N ASN A 46 6.61 6.65 8.64
CA ASN A 46 7.62 7.65 8.96
C ASN A 46 8.79 7.56 7.98
N GLN A 47 9.19 6.37 7.54
CA GLN A 47 10.26 6.20 6.57
C GLN A 47 9.84 6.64 5.17
N ILE A 48 8.58 6.43 4.79
CA ILE A 48 8.01 6.89 3.52
C ILE A 48 7.90 8.43 3.50
N LEU A 49 7.33 9.03 4.55
CA LEU A 49 7.18 10.48 4.68
C LEU A 49 8.52 11.22 4.85
N GLN A 50 9.51 10.58 5.49
CA GLN A 50 10.84 11.17 5.67
C GLN A 50 11.71 11.07 4.42
N LYS A 51 11.46 10.10 3.53
CA LYS A 51 12.16 10.03 2.24
C LYS A 51 11.58 11.06 1.27
N LYS A 52 12.04 12.32 1.40
CA LYS A 52 12.04 13.30 0.31
C LYS A 52 12.97 12.84 -0.82
N VAL A 53 12.60 11.80 -1.56
CA VAL A 53 13.22 11.53 -2.86
C VAL A 53 12.13 11.03 -3.80
N TRP A 54 11.34 11.98 -4.29
CA TRP A 54 10.68 11.84 -5.58
C TRP A 54 11.69 12.39 -6.59
N ARG A 55 12.37 11.51 -7.33
CA ARG A 55 13.31 11.88 -8.38
C ARG A 55 12.72 11.51 -9.73
#